data_AF-A0A3C0ZBL0-F1
#
_entry.id   AF-A0A3C0ZBL0-F1
#
_cell.length_a   1.000
_cell.length_b   1.000
_cell.length_c   1.000
_cell.angle_alpha   90.00
_cell.angle_beta   90.00
_cell.angle_gamma   90.00
#
_symmetry.space_group_name_H-M   'P 1'
#
loop_
_entity.id
_entity.type
_entity.pdbx_description
1 polymer ?
#
loop_
_entity_poly.entity_id
_entity_poly.type
_entity_poly.pdbx_seq_one_letter_code
_entity_poly.pdbx_strand_id
1 'polypeptide(L)'
;MEEAENKAAAASEQAIARAEAAAAKNTEAVIYANIAAANEAVAGIPAPALSNKEAERIYNKLGKIIVDRINAKTAVEAMEKEQAIARIKKDVLENLRNGKITQADHDGIMGYLEDSIKAAKSVM
;
A
#
# COMPACT_ATOMS: atom_id res chain seq x y z
N MET A 1 -24.12 4.27 50.29
CA MET A 1 -24.64 4.55 48.93
C MET A 1 -23.49 5.03 48.04
N GLU A 2 -22.70 6.02 48.47
CA GLU A 2 -21.50 6.49 47.75
C GLU A 2 -20.50 5.40 47.32
N GLU A 3 -20.17 4.41 48.18
CA GLU A 3 -19.21 3.36 47.80
C GLU A 3 -19.74 2.41 46.71
N ALA A 4 -21.05 2.20 46.65
CA ALA A 4 -21.68 1.35 45.64
C ALA A 4 -21.75 2.06 44.28
N GLU A 5 -22.03 3.38 44.30
CA GLU A 5 -22.00 4.23 43.10
C GLU A 5 -20.57 4.38 42.55
N ASN A 6 -19.57 4.57 43.42
CA ASN A 6 -18.16 4.63 43.00
C ASN A 6 -17.65 3.30 42.42
N LYS A 7 -18.06 2.16 42.97
CA LYS A 7 -17.70 0.84 42.40
C LYS A 7 -18.39 0.57 41.07
N ALA A 8 -19.65 0.99 40.90
CA ALA A 8 -20.37 0.83 39.63
C ALA A 8 -19.79 1.73 38.52
N ALA A 9 -19.40 2.97 38.85
CA ALA A 9 -18.71 3.87 37.93
C ALA A 9 -17.36 3.31 37.46
N ALA A 10 -16.51 2.86 38.40
CA ALA A 10 -15.21 2.27 38.08
C ALA A 10 -15.31 0.98 37.23
N ALA A 11 -16.32 0.13 37.51
CA ALA A 11 -16.57 -1.05 36.70
C ALA A 11 -17.04 -0.69 35.27
N SER A 12 -17.83 0.37 35.14
CA SER A 12 -18.31 0.86 33.84
C SER A 12 -17.18 1.46 33.01
N GLU A 13 -16.30 2.27 33.63
CA GLU A 13 -15.10 2.80 32.97
C GLU A 13 -14.16 1.68 32.51
N GLN A 14 -13.93 0.66 33.34
CA GLN A 14 -13.11 -0.50 32.96
C GLN A 14 -13.75 -1.32 31.83
N ALA A 15 -15.08 -1.43 31.79
CA ALA A 15 -15.79 -2.11 30.72
C ALA A 15 -15.68 -1.33 29.39
N ILE A 16 -15.80 -0.01 29.41
CA ILE A 16 -15.62 0.87 28.25
C ILE A 16 -14.19 0.74 27.72
N ALA A 17 -13.17 0.86 28.58
CA ALA A 17 -11.77 0.75 28.18
C ALA A 17 -11.44 -0.63 27.55
N ARG A 18 -12.04 -1.71 28.07
CA ARG A 18 -11.90 -3.05 27.47
C ARG A 18 -12.58 -3.16 26.10
N ALA A 19 -13.77 -2.57 25.95
CA ALA A 19 -14.50 -2.55 24.69
C ALA A 19 -13.75 -1.76 23.61
N GLU A 20 -13.21 -0.59 23.96
CA GLU A 20 -12.38 0.23 23.07
C GLU A 20 -11.11 -0.50 22.64
N ALA A 21 -10.42 -1.15 23.59
CA ALA A 21 -9.24 -1.95 23.28
C ALA A 21 -9.55 -3.15 22.37
N ALA A 22 -10.70 -3.81 22.56
CA ALA A 22 -11.15 -4.90 21.68
C ALA A 22 -11.51 -4.41 20.27
N ALA A 23 -12.19 -3.26 20.17
CA ALA A 23 -12.53 -2.63 18.89
C ALA A 23 -11.28 -2.17 18.13
N ALA A 24 -10.29 -1.61 18.83
CA ALA A 24 -9.00 -1.23 18.26
C ALA A 24 -8.25 -2.45 17.70
N LYS A 25 -8.16 -3.55 18.46
CA LYS A 25 -7.54 -4.81 18.00
C LYS A 25 -8.22 -5.40 16.76
N ASN A 26 -9.56 -5.36 16.73
CA ASN A 26 -10.30 -5.85 15.57
C ASN A 26 -10.02 -4.98 14.33
N THR A 27 -10.03 -3.66 14.51
CA THR A 27 -9.67 -2.72 13.44
C THR A 27 -8.26 -2.96 12.90
N GLU A 28 -7.27 -3.16 13.78
CA GLU A 28 -5.89 -3.47 13.37
C GLU A 28 -5.82 -4.79 12.59
N ALA A 29 -6.50 -5.85 13.06
CA ALA A 29 -6.51 -7.15 12.38
C ALA A 29 -7.08 -7.06 10.96
N VAL A 30 -8.17 -6.29 10.77
CA VAL A 30 -8.75 -6.04 9.44
C VAL A 30 -7.78 -5.27 8.55
N ILE A 31 -7.10 -4.23 9.07
CA ILE A 31 -6.10 -3.48 8.31
C ILE A 31 -4.96 -4.39 7.85
N TYR A 32 -4.42 -5.23 8.74
CA TYR A 32 -3.35 -6.16 8.37
C TYR A 32 -3.79 -7.22 7.36
N ALA A 33 -5.02 -7.74 7.48
CA ALA A 33 -5.58 -8.68 6.51
C ALA A 33 -5.71 -8.03 5.12
N ASN A 34 -6.21 -6.80 5.04
CA ASN A 34 -6.34 -6.05 3.80
C ASN A 34 -4.97 -5.75 3.15
N ILE A 35 -3.96 -5.42 3.97
CA ILE A 35 -2.57 -5.23 3.50
C ILE A 35 -2.00 -6.54 2.93
N ALA A 36 -2.21 -7.66 3.62
CA ALA A 36 -1.72 -8.96 3.17
C ALA A 36 -2.37 -9.38 1.84
N ALA A 37 -3.71 -9.28 1.76
CA ALA A 37 -4.45 -9.59 0.55
C ALA A 37 -4.03 -8.71 -0.63
N ALA A 38 -3.79 -7.42 -0.41
CA ALA A 38 -3.32 -6.51 -1.45
C ALA A 38 -1.90 -6.85 -1.95
N ASN A 39 -0.99 -7.23 -1.05
CA ASN A 39 0.34 -7.67 -1.43
C ASN A 39 0.30 -8.98 -2.24
N GLU A 40 -0.53 -9.93 -1.84
CA GLU A 40 -0.73 -11.19 -2.60
C GLU A 40 -1.33 -10.92 -3.98
N ALA A 41 -2.34 -10.05 -4.07
CA ALA A 41 -2.96 -9.67 -5.33
C ALA A 41 -1.95 -9.02 -6.30
N VAL A 42 -1.07 -8.14 -5.79
CA VAL A 42 -0.01 -7.52 -6.60
C VAL A 42 1.08 -8.54 -6.98
N ALA A 43 1.45 -9.45 -6.08
CA ALA A 43 2.43 -10.49 -6.38
C ALA A 43 1.98 -11.46 -7.49
N GLY A 44 0.66 -11.61 -7.68
CA GLY A 44 0.08 -12.39 -8.77
C GLY A 44 0.13 -11.73 -10.15
N ILE A 45 0.54 -10.46 -10.24
CA ILE A 45 0.61 -9.74 -11.51
C ILE A 45 1.87 -10.17 -12.27
N PRO A 46 1.76 -10.62 -13.53
CA PRO A 46 2.91 -11.03 -14.31
C PRO A 46 3.84 -9.83 -14.55
N ALA A 47 5.15 -10.07 -14.39
CA ALA A 47 6.15 -9.08 -14.74
C ALA A 47 6.12 -8.82 -16.26
N PRO A 48 6.20 -7.55 -16.70
CA PRO A 48 6.28 -7.22 -18.12
C PRO A 48 7.58 -7.76 -18.73
N ALA A 49 7.55 -8.12 -20.01
CA ALA A 49 8.77 -8.42 -20.76
C ALA A 49 9.52 -7.11 -21.04
N LEU A 50 10.73 -6.98 -20.47
CA LEU A 50 11.55 -5.77 -20.57
C LEU A 50 12.74 -6.00 -21.49
N SER A 51 13.07 -4.99 -22.29
CA SER A 51 14.08 -5.08 -23.35
C SER A 51 15.52 -4.98 -22.83
N ASN A 52 15.72 -4.38 -21.65
CA ASN A 52 17.05 -4.09 -21.13
C ASN A 52 17.09 -3.84 -19.61
N LYS A 53 18.31 -3.77 -19.07
CA LYS A 53 18.58 -3.56 -17.63
C LYS A 53 18.09 -2.22 -17.07
N GLU A 54 18.03 -1.17 -17.88
CA GLU A 54 17.53 0.13 -17.41
C GLU A 54 16.01 0.08 -17.20
N ALA A 55 15.28 -0.56 -18.12
CA ALA A 55 13.86 -0.84 -17.95
C ALA A 55 13.62 -1.72 -16.70
N GLU A 56 14.40 -2.79 -16.51
CA GLU A 56 14.34 -3.64 -15.31
C GLU A 56 14.61 -2.84 -14.03
N ARG A 57 15.59 -1.94 -14.03
CA ARG A 57 15.93 -1.10 -12.88
C ARG A 57 14.75 -0.22 -12.48
N ILE A 58 14.10 0.41 -13.45
CA ILE A 58 12.95 1.30 -13.21
C ILE A 58 11.75 0.48 -12.72
N TYR A 59 11.47 -0.67 -13.37
CA TYR A 59 10.43 -1.61 -12.95
C TYR A 59 10.62 -2.11 -11.51
N ASN A 60 11.83 -2.54 -11.14
CA ASN A 60 12.13 -3.03 -9.80
C ASN A 60 11.95 -1.93 -8.74
N LYS A 61 12.34 -0.69 -9.06
CA LYS A 61 12.10 0.47 -8.18
C LYS A 61 10.60 0.72 -8.00
N LEU A 62 9.82 0.62 -9.08
CA LEU A 62 8.37 0.76 -9.05
C LEU A 62 7.70 -0.31 -8.17
N GLY A 63 8.04 -1.59 -8.37
CA GLY A 63 7.49 -2.69 -7.59
C GLY A 63 7.70 -2.52 -6.08
N LYS A 64 8.90 -2.08 -5.65
CA LYS A 64 9.17 -1.78 -4.24
C LYS A 64 8.29 -0.65 -3.70
N ILE A 65 8.11 0.43 -4.47
CA ILE A 65 7.30 1.57 -4.04
C ILE A 65 5.82 1.20 -3.94
N ILE A 66 5.31 0.33 -4.81
CA ILE A 66 3.93 -0.18 -4.73
C ILE A 66 3.72 -0.96 -3.44
N VAL A 67 4.63 -1.88 -3.11
CA VAL A 67 4.56 -2.65 -1.85
C VAL A 67 4.65 -1.72 -0.65
N ASP A 68 5.58 -0.76 -0.65
CA ASP A 68 5.68 0.26 0.39
C ASP A 68 4.39 1.07 0.53
N ARG A 69 3.73 1.39 -0.59
CA ARG A 69 2.49 2.16 -0.62
C ARG A 69 1.31 1.38 -0.02
N ILE A 70 1.26 0.08 -0.27
CA ILE A 70 0.27 -0.84 0.32
C ILE A 70 0.49 -0.97 1.83
N ASN A 71 1.77 -1.05 2.25
CA ASN A 71 2.15 -1.21 3.65
C ASN A 71 2.13 0.09 4.46
N ALA A 72 1.90 1.25 3.82
CA ALA A 72 1.83 2.54 4.48
C ALA A 72 0.67 2.56 5.49
N LYS A 73 0.97 2.90 6.75
CA LYS A 73 -0.01 2.89 7.85
C LYS A 73 -0.60 4.26 8.12
N THR A 74 0.02 5.31 7.56
CA THR A 74 -0.41 6.69 7.72
C THR A 74 -0.68 7.36 6.38
N ALA A 75 -1.54 8.38 6.39
CA ALA A 75 -1.82 9.19 5.21
C ALA A 75 -0.56 9.92 4.67
N VAL A 76 0.36 10.30 5.55
CA VAL A 76 1.61 10.97 5.19
C VAL A 76 2.53 10.00 4.42
N GLU A 77 2.78 8.81 4.97
CA GLU A 77 3.58 7.78 4.30
C GLU A 77 2.96 7.42 2.94
N ALA A 78 1.63 7.24 2.90
CA ALA A 78 0.90 6.98 1.67
C ALA A 78 1.17 8.08 0.63
N MET A 79 1.05 9.35 1.02
CA MET A 79 1.27 10.50 0.13
C MET A 79 2.72 10.59 -0.36
N GLU A 80 3.71 10.31 0.49
CA GLU A 80 5.12 10.27 0.08
C GLU A 80 5.37 9.20 -0.99
N LYS A 81 4.75 8.02 -0.85
CA LYS A 81 4.86 6.95 -1.84
C LYS A 81 4.13 7.30 -3.14
N GLU A 82 2.98 7.98 -3.10
CA GLU A 82 2.33 8.52 -4.31
C GLU A 82 3.24 9.53 -5.06
N GLN A 83 3.92 10.42 -4.33
CA GLN A 83 4.90 11.33 -4.94
C GLN A 83 6.08 10.57 -5.55
N ALA A 84 6.53 9.49 -4.92
CA ALA A 84 7.60 8.66 -5.43
C ALA A 84 7.18 7.90 -6.70
N ILE A 85 5.94 7.41 -6.78
CA ILE A 85 5.34 6.85 -8.01
C ILE A 85 5.31 7.92 -9.11
N ALA A 86 4.88 9.15 -8.80
CA ALA A 86 4.85 10.24 -9.77
C ALA A 86 6.26 10.58 -10.32
N ARG A 87 7.30 10.49 -9.47
CA ARG A 87 8.69 10.63 -9.92
C ARG A 87 9.10 9.49 -10.84
N ILE A 88 8.73 8.24 -10.54
CA ILE A 88 9.00 7.11 -11.46
C ILE A 88 8.30 7.30 -12.80
N LYS A 89 7.05 7.77 -12.84
CA LYS A 89 6.37 8.05 -14.11
C LYS A 89 7.16 9.04 -14.96
N LYS A 90 7.72 10.09 -14.34
CA LYS A 90 8.62 11.04 -15.01
C LYS A 90 9.91 10.36 -15.46
N ASP A 91 10.56 9.57 -14.59
CA ASP A 91 11.79 8.83 -14.92
C ASP A 91 11.58 7.92 -16.15
N VAL A 92 10.45 7.20 -16.24
CA VAL A 92 10.12 6.33 -17.39
C VAL A 92 9.99 7.17 -18.67
N LEU A 93 9.22 8.27 -18.62
CA LEU A 93 9.04 9.17 -19.76
C LEU A 93 10.36 9.79 -20.23
N GLU A 94 11.22 10.20 -19.31
CA GLU A 94 12.54 10.74 -19.62
C GLU A 94 13.46 9.68 -20.24
N ASN A 95 13.46 8.45 -19.72
CA ASN A 95 14.25 7.36 -20.30
C ASN A 95 13.75 6.98 -21.69
N LEU A 96 12.43 7.01 -21.93
CA LEU A 96 11.84 6.81 -23.25
C LEU A 96 12.30 7.92 -24.23
N ARG A 97 12.17 9.19 -23.82
CA ARG A 97 12.59 10.34 -24.64
C ARG A 97 14.08 10.32 -24.98
N ASN A 98 14.90 9.83 -24.06
CA ASN A 98 16.34 9.68 -24.23
C ASN A 98 16.74 8.40 -25.00
N GLY A 99 15.78 7.58 -25.43
CA GLY A 99 16.02 6.32 -26.13
C GLY A 99 16.70 5.24 -25.28
N LYS A 100 16.67 5.37 -23.95
CA LYS A 100 17.25 4.40 -23.00
C LYS A 100 16.34 3.19 -22.77
N ILE A 101 15.04 3.37 -22.99
CA ILE A 101 14.04 2.31 -22.99
C ILE A 101 13.17 2.45 -24.24
N THR A 102 12.49 1.37 -24.61
CA THR A 102 11.57 1.34 -25.75
C THR A 102 10.16 1.75 -25.36
N GLN A 103 9.29 2.01 -26.35
CA GLN A 103 7.87 2.23 -26.11
C GLN A 103 7.21 1.02 -25.43
N ALA A 104 7.60 -0.20 -25.82
CA ALA A 104 7.11 -1.43 -25.21
C ALA A 104 7.49 -1.53 -23.72
N ASP A 105 8.70 -1.10 -23.34
CA ASP A 105 9.10 -1.03 -21.93
C ASP A 105 8.26 -0.01 -21.15
N HIS A 106 8.05 1.18 -21.73
CA HIS A 106 7.20 2.19 -21.13
C HIS A 106 5.80 1.64 -20.87
N ASP A 107 5.18 1.05 -21.90
CA ASP A 107 3.82 0.53 -21.82
C ASP A 107 3.72 -0.64 -20.84
N GLY A 108 4.72 -1.53 -20.81
CA GLY A 108 4.79 -2.62 -19.86
C GLY A 108 4.92 -2.14 -18.41
N ILE A 109 5.78 -1.16 -18.14
CA ILE A 109 5.97 -0.60 -16.79
C ILE A 109 4.71 0.18 -16.34
N MET A 110 4.10 0.98 -17.23
CA MET A 110 2.89 1.72 -16.90
C MET A 110 1.67 0.80 -16.74
N GLY A 111 1.52 -0.21 -17.59
CA GLY A 111 0.47 -1.23 -17.45
C GLY A 111 0.59 -1.98 -16.13
N TYR A 112 1.81 -2.42 -15.77
CA TYR A 112 2.05 -3.06 -14.47
C TYR A 112 1.65 -2.18 -13.28
N LEU A 113 1.90 -0.87 -13.35
CA LEU A 113 1.46 0.07 -12.32
C LEU A 113 -0.07 0.11 -12.21
N GLU A 114 -0.77 0.21 -13.33
CA GLU A 114 -2.23 0.28 -13.35
C GLU A 114 -2.85 -1.01 -12.83
N ASP A 115 -2.36 -2.16 -13.28
CA ASP A 115 -2.80 -3.47 -12.80
C ASP A 115 -2.54 -3.63 -11.30
N SER A 116 -1.38 -3.17 -10.81
CA SER A 116 -1.04 -3.22 -9.39
C SER A 116 -1.98 -2.39 -8.54
N ILE A 117 -2.32 -1.17 -8.98
CA ILE A 117 -3.28 -0.31 -8.28
C ILE A 117 -4.67 -0.94 -8.28
N LYS A 118 -5.08 -1.54 -9.41
CA LYS A 118 -6.39 -2.19 -9.54
C LYS A 118 -6.49 -3.43 -8.65
N ALA A 119 -5.46 -4.27 -8.64
CA ALA A 119 -5.39 -5.48 -7.83
C ALA A 119 -5.44 -5.13 -6.33
N ALA A 120 -4.59 -4.20 -5.88
CA ALA A 120 -4.60 -3.74 -4.49
C ALA A 120 -5.96 -3.18 -4.05
N LYS A 121 -6.65 -2.43 -4.91
CA LYS A 121 -7.98 -1.87 -4.61
C LYS A 121 -9.11 -2.89 -4.61
N SER A 122 -8.98 -4.00 -5.33
CA SER A 122 -10.06 -5.00 -5.41
C SER A 122 -10.24 -5.83 -4.13
N VAL A 123 -9.30 -5.74 -3.20
CA VAL A 123 -9.24 -6.57 -1.98
C VAL A 123 -9.23 -5.74 -0.68
N MET A 124 -9.27 -4.40 -0.79
CA MET A 124 -9.34 -3.45 0.33
C MET A 124 -10.73 -2.84 0.41
#